data_AF-A0A1Q5DAZ8-F1
#
_entry.id   AF-A0A1Q5DAZ8-F1
#
_cell.length_a   1.000
_cell.length_b   1.000
_cell.length_c   1.000
_cell.angle_alpha   90.00
_cell.angle_beta   90.00
_cell.angle_gamma   90.00
#
_symmetry.space_group_name_H-M   'P 1'
#
loop_
_entity.id
_entity.type
_entity.pdbx_description
1 polymer ?
#
loop_
_entity_poly.entity_id
_entity_poly.type
_entity_poly.pdbx_seq_one_letter_code
_entity_poly.pdbx_strand_id
1 'polypeptide(L)'
;MGRGYYLDDLTVFADGLITCGERTDLDGLAKKLETGRWAVTDPEIPPPPAPPSKWEARYSEPLTPEGFVLEVGDRIEELSGRPTAGQRCWDAIRQYEQQPTEPTRELLRAAYLAVPAHLRVYVLGDMDLQDRPLRILLTDIGEAVDGDGPVATAEMHQGALDYFARVSKAVQDQQERQAVRYADDPAERGRPALVSHATVYPQGWPDEAGLFMLRNDYPAPVEFAGDSYASVQHGYWALSAADASDRSRIRDAASGSEAHELGGRAARRSDWPDVRLAVMAGLLRAKFTQHPELAQVLLATGDARISYTGFEDSPFWRDVPDDRGRNWMGRLLELTRSELLAQQLLLT
;
A
#
# COMPACT_ATOMS: atom_id res chain seq x y z
N MET A 1 -47.02 -0.90 -2.00
CA MET A 1 -45.62 -0.99 -2.47
C MET A 1 -44.82 -1.62 -1.33
N GLY A 2 -44.34 -2.84 -1.51
CA GLY A 2 -43.61 -3.55 -0.45
C GLY A 2 -42.34 -2.80 -0.08
N ARG A 3 -42.07 -2.63 1.21
CA ARG A 3 -40.79 -2.14 1.71
C ARG A 3 -39.76 -3.24 1.46
N GLY A 4 -39.14 -3.24 0.29
CA GLY A 4 -37.99 -4.10 0.00
C GLY A 4 -36.72 -3.40 0.45
N TYR A 5 -35.89 -4.08 1.22
CA TYR A 5 -34.51 -3.67 1.46
C TYR A 5 -33.63 -4.20 0.32
N TYR A 6 -32.60 -3.45 -0.04
CA TYR A 6 -31.54 -3.90 -0.92
C TYR A 6 -30.19 -3.55 -0.29
N LEU A 7 -29.17 -4.34 -0.60
CA LEU A 7 -27.81 -4.10 -0.14
C LEU A 7 -27.18 -2.98 -0.99
N ASP A 8 -26.52 -2.03 -0.33
CA ASP A 8 -25.81 -0.93 -0.97
C ASP A 8 -24.49 -0.66 -0.24
N ASP A 9 -23.52 -0.08 -0.93
CA ASP A 9 -22.21 0.24 -0.39
C ASP A 9 -22.25 1.57 0.38
N LEU A 10 -21.69 1.57 1.59
CA LEU A 10 -21.49 2.78 2.38
C LEU A 10 -20.05 3.28 2.20
N THR A 11 -19.89 4.41 1.53
CA THR A 11 -18.59 5.06 1.34
C THR A 11 -18.42 6.18 2.37
N VAL A 12 -17.28 6.16 3.06
CA VAL A 12 -16.90 7.15 4.09
C VAL A 12 -15.71 7.96 3.58
N PHE A 13 -15.75 9.27 3.76
CA PHE A 13 -14.68 10.19 3.40
C PHE A 13 -14.00 10.77 4.65
N ALA A 14 -12.75 11.20 4.52
CA ALA A 14 -11.95 11.76 5.61
C ALA A 14 -12.55 13.05 6.21
N ASP A 15 -13.32 13.80 5.44
CA ASP A 15 -13.99 15.03 5.89
C ASP A 15 -15.31 14.76 6.66
N GLY A 16 -15.65 13.48 6.86
CA GLY A 16 -16.88 13.06 7.56
C GLY A 16 -18.11 12.97 6.66
N LEU A 17 -17.97 13.19 5.35
CA LEU A 17 -19.04 12.90 4.40
C LEU A 17 -19.26 11.38 4.29
N ILE A 18 -20.52 10.98 4.23
CA ILE A 18 -20.96 9.59 4.07
C ILE A 18 -21.90 9.51 2.87
N THR A 19 -21.75 8.47 2.05
CA THR A 19 -22.66 8.20 0.92
C THR A 19 -23.16 6.76 0.91
N CYS A 20 -24.47 6.59 0.80
CA CYS A 20 -25.15 5.31 0.56
C CYS A 20 -26.47 5.63 -0.16
N GLY A 21 -26.45 5.66 -1.50
CA GLY A 21 -27.50 6.21 -2.36
C GLY A 21 -27.76 7.73 -2.26
N GLU A 22 -27.54 8.33 -1.09
CA GLU A 22 -27.63 9.76 -0.80
C GLU A 22 -26.44 10.22 0.08
N ARG A 23 -26.19 11.54 0.09
CA ARG A 23 -25.14 12.17 0.92
C ARG A 23 -25.67 12.50 2.31
N THR A 24 -24.88 12.22 3.34
CA THR A 24 -25.18 12.53 4.74
C THR A 24 -23.89 12.71 5.55
N ASP A 25 -24.01 13.17 6.79
CA ASP A 25 -22.96 13.13 7.81
C ASP A 25 -23.30 12.05 8.87
N LEU A 26 -22.46 11.95 9.91
CA LEU A 26 -22.60 10.95 10.98
C LEU A 26 -23.93 11.09 11.75
N ASP A 27 -24.36 12.32 12.03
CA ASP A 27 -25.65 12.58 12.68
C ASP A 27 -26.83 12.17 11.79
N GLY A 28 -26.72 12.43 10.50
CA GLY A 28 -27.72 12.00 9.53
C GLY A 28 -27.74 10.49 9.32
N LEU A 29 -26.60 9.80 9.41
CA LEU A 29 -26.53 8.33 9.46
C LEU A 29 -27.33 7.81 10.67
N ALA A 30 -27.06 8.33 11.87
CA ALA A 30 -27.76 7.91 13.08
C ALA A 30 -29.30 8.03 12.95
N LYS A 31 -29.78 9.18 12.44
CA LYS A 31 -31.21 9.42 12.20
C LYS A 31 -31.80 8.45 11.16
N LYS A 32 -31.05 8.10 10.12
CA LYS A 32 -31.53 7.17 9.07
C LYS A 32 -31.67 5.75 9.60
N LEU A 33 -30.75 5.32 10.46
CA LEU A 33 -30.84 4.04 11.14
C LEU A 33 -32.02 4.02 12.13
N GLU A 34 -32.19 5.08 12.93
CA GLU A 34 -33.30 5.20 13.89
C GLU A 34 -34.67 5.17 13.20
N THR A 35 -34.81 5.85 12.06
CA THR A 35 -36.05 5.87 11.28
C THR A 35 -36.30 4.58 10.48
N GLY A 36 -35.37 3.63 10.50
CA GLY A 36 -35.42 2.40 9.71
C GLY A 36 -35.33 2.65 8.20
N ARG A 37 -34.84 3.82 7.79
CA ARG A 37 -34.56 4.11 6.37
C ARG A 37 -33.36 3.29 5.90
N TRP A 38 -32.36 3.14 6.77
CA TRP A 38 -31.22 2.24 6.61
C TRP A 38 -31.25 1.19 7.72
N ALA A 39 -30.75 0.00 7.43
CA ALA A 39 -30.63 -1.09 8.39
C ALA A 39 -29.23 -1.69 8.30
N VAL A 40 -28.66 -2.05 9.46
CA VAL A 40 -27.31 -2.65 9.57
C VAL A 40 -27.31 -4.16 9.35
N THR A 41 -28.49 -4.78 9.47
CA THR A 41 -28.74 -6.19 9.24
C THR A 41 -30.01 -6.35 8.44
N ASP A 42 -30.19 -7.51 7.82
CA ASP A 42 -31.47 -7.86 7.19
C ASP A 42 -32.57 -7.91 8.27
N PRO A 43 -33.60 -7.05 8.21
CA PRO A 43 -34.66 -7.00 9.20
C PRO A 43 -35.61 -8.20 9.14
N GLU A 44 -35.57 -9.01 8.07
CA GLU A 44 -36.34 -10.24 7.96
C GLU A 44 -35.65 -11.43 8.65
N ILE A 45 -34.35 -11.30 8.95
CA ILE A 45 -33.56 -12.34 9.62
C ILE A 45 -33.55 -12.04 11.13
N PRO A 46 -34.09 -12.93 11.98
CA PRO A 46 -34.05 -12.72 13.42
C PRO A 46 -32.60 -12.76 13.92
N PRO A 47 -32.26 -11.98 14.98
CA PRO A 47 -30.94 -12.04 15.56
C PRO A 47 -30.65 -13.45 16.10
N PRO A 48 -29.38 -13.89 16.07
CA PRO A 48 -29.01 -15.16 16.66
C PRO A 48 -29.37 -15.18 18.16
N PRO A 49 -29.76 -16.33 18.72
CA PRO A 49 -30.02 -16.44 20.14
C PRO A 49 -28.76 -16.06 20.93
N ALA A 50 -28.95 -15.36 22.05
CA ALA A 50 -27.84 -15.03 22.93
C ALA A 50 -27.17 -16.33 23.43
N PRO A 51 -25.83 -16.35 23.53
CA PRO A 51 -25.13 -17.50 24.09
C PRO A 51 -25.56 -17.71 25.56
N PRO A 52 -25.56 -18.96 26.06
CA PRO A 52 -26.01 -19.28 27.41
C PRO A 52 -25.09 -18.67 28.49
N SER A 53 -23.80 -18.46 28.16
CA SER A 53 -22.84 -17.75 28.99
C SER A 53 -21.97 -16.84 28.13
N LYS A 54 -21.72 -15.62 28.61
CA LYS A 54 -20.76 -14.68 28.01
C LYS A 54 -19.33 -15.03 28.38
N TRP A 55 -19.13 -15.69 29.52
CA TRP A 55 -17.83 -16.08 30.02
C TRP A 55 -17.35 -17.44 29.48
N GLU A 56 -18.19 -18.46 29.39
CA GLU A 56 -17.75 -19.78 28.88
C GLU A 56 -17.42 -19.73 27.38
N ALA A 57 -18.22 -19.00 26.61
CA ALA A 57 -18.03 -18.81 25.18
C ALA A 57 -18.24 -17.33 24.82
N ARG A 58 -17.14 -16.63 24.61
CA ARG A 58 -17.14 -15.19 24.34
C ARG A 58 -17.22 -14.95 22.83
N TYR A 59 -18.33 -14.36 22.42
CA TYR A 59 -18.63 -13.95 21.04
C TYR A 59 -18.69 -12.43 20.95
N SER A 60 -18.57 -11.92 19.72
CA SER A 60 -18.88 -10.53 19.41
C SER A 60 -20.32 -10.21 19.83
N GLU A 61 -20.51 -9.04 20.43
CA GLU A 61 -21.84 -8.53 20.75
C GLU A 61 -22.59 -8.19 19.44
N PRO A 62 -23.93 -8.27 19.40
CA PRO A 62 -24.68 -7.97 18.19
C PRO A 62 -24.39 -6.57 17.66
N LEU A 63 -24.26 -6.43 16.34
CA LEU A 63 -24.15 -5.12 15.69
C LEU A 63 -25.47 -4.36 15.86
N THR A 64 -25.43 -3.24 16.60
CA THR A 64 -26.57 -2.33 16.76
C THR A 64 -26.41 -1.11 15.87
N PRO A 65 -27.50 -0.37 15.58
CA PRO A 65 -27.43 0.95 14.95
C PRO A 65 -26.40 1.88 15.60
N GLU A 66 -26.39 1.96 16.93
CA GLU A 66 -25.47 2.81 17.68
C GLU A 66 -24.02 2.32 17.53
N GLY A 67 -23.81 1.01 17.62
CA GLY A 67 -22.49 0.39 17.40
C GLY A 67 -21.95 0.67 16.00
N PHE A 68 -22.82 0.61 14.98
CA PHE A 68 -22.44 0.91 13.60
C PHE A 68 -22.09 2.38 13.39
N VAL A 69 -22.82 3.31 14.02
CA VAL A 69 -22.46 4.74 13.99
C VAL A 69 -21.07 4.96 14.59
N LEU A 70 -20.75 4.31 15.71
CA LEU A 70 -19.42 4.40 16.32
C LEU A 70 -18.32 3.80 15.41
N GLU A 71 -18.60 2.69 14.72
CA GLU A 71 -17.68 2.09 13.75
C GLU A 71 -17.40 3.02 12.57
N VAL A 72 -18.43 3.66 12.01
CA VAL A 72 -18.28 4.65 10.95
C VAL A 72 -17.50 5.88 11.45
N GLY A 73 -17.76 6.31 12.68
CA GLY A 73 -16.98 7.37 13.34
C GLY A 73 -15.49 7.02 13.43
N ASP A 74 -15.15 5.81 13.86
CA ASP A 74 -13.76 5.34 13.91
C ASP A 74 -13.12 5.27 12.51
N ARG A 75 -13.88 4.91 11.47
CA ARG A 75 -13.40 4.98 10.08
C ARG A 75 -13.09 6.41 9.64
N ILE A 76 -13.89 7.41 10.05
CA ILE A 76 -13.59 8.83 9.77
C ILE A 76 -12.31 9.27 10.47
N GLU A 77 -12.10 8.86 11.73
CA GLU A 77 -10.87 9.16 12.46
C GLU A 77 -9.64 8.55 11.77
N GLU A 78 -9.72 7.28 11.37
CA GLU A 78 -8.66 6.59 10.62
C GLU A 78 -8.32 7.33 9.32
N LEU A 79 -9.32 7.66 8.50
CA LEU A 79 -9.13 8.39 7.23
C LEU A 79 -8.60 9.81 7.45
N SER A 80 -8.89 10.42 8.60
CA SER A 80 -8.38 11.73 9.01
C SER A 80 -6.97 11.67 9.61
N GLY A 81 -6.38 10.49 9.80
CA GLY A 81 -5.11 10.30 10.50
C GLY A 81 -5.17 10.60 12.00
N ARG A 82 -6.36 10.52 12.61
CA ARG A 82 -6.57 10.67 14.05
C ARG A 82 -6.73 9.29 14.72
N PRO A 83 -6.46 9.16 16.04
CA PRO A 83 -6.56 7.87 16.71
C PRO A 83 -7.99 7.33 16.74
N THR A 84 -8.19 6.05 16.48
CA THR A 84 -9.49 5.35 16.64
C THR A 84 -9.81 5.06 18.11
N ALA A 85 -11.04 4.65 18.43
CA ALA A 85 -11.40 4.25 19.79
C ALA A 85 -10.55 3.07 20.29
N GLY A 86 -10.25 2.10 19.43
CA GLY A 86 -9.35 0.99 19.77
C GLY A 86 -7.93 1.46 20.09
N GLN A 87 -7.39 2.42 19.33
CA GLN A 87 -6.06 2.99 19.60
C GLN A 87 -6.04 3.79 20.91
N ARG A 88 -7.07 4.59 21.17
CA ARG A 88 -7.25 5.30 22.45
C ARG A 88 -7.41 4.35 23.63
N CYS A 89 -8.07 3.20 23.44
CA CYS A 89 -8.15 2.14 24.45
C CYS A 89 -6.75 1.62 24.79
N TRP A 90 -5.92 1.32 23.79
CA TRP A 90 -4.52 0.93 24.00
C TRP A 90 -3.67 2.02 24.67
N ASP A 91 -3.90 3.31 24.36
CA ASP A 91 -3.26 4.41 25.09
C ASP A 91 -3.63 4.40 26.57
N ALA A 92 -4.92 4.20 26.89
CA ALA A 92 -5.41 4.13 28.26
C ALA A 92 -4.87 2.89 29.00
N ILE A 93 -4.69 1.75 28.32
CA ILE A 93 -4.04 0.56 28.89
C ILE A 93 -2.63 0.92 29.34
N ARG A 94 -1.83 1.53 28.46
CA ARG A 94 -0.46 1.95 28.79
C ARG A 94 -0.41 2.93 29.95
N GLN A 95 -1.33 3.89 29.99
CA GLN A 95 -1.41 4.85 31.08
C GLN A 95 -1.73 4.16 32.41
N TYR A 96 -2.65 3.19 32.41
CA TYR A 96 -2.98 2.41 33.59
C TYR A 96 -1.83 1.50 34.04
N GLU A 97 -1.11 0.86 33.12
CA GLU A 97 0.09 0.05 33.45
C GLU A 97 1.17 0.90 34.15
N GLN A 98 1.36 2.14 33.73
CA GLN A 98 2.33 3.07 34.34
C GLN A 98 1.88 3.58 35.71
N GLN A 99 0.57 3.78 35.89
CA GLN A 99 -0.01 4.31 37.11
C GLN A 99 -1.32 3.58 37.42
N PRO A 100 -1.29 2.43 38.10
CA PRO A 100 -2.48 1.62 38.38
C PRO A 100 -3.26 2.22 39.56
N THR A 101 -4.08 3.23 39.28
CA THR A 101 -4.88 3.97 40.27
C THR A 101 -6.34 4.00 39.85
N GLU A 102 -7.26 4.31 40.75
CA GLU A 102 -8.69 4.38 40.38
C GLU A 102 -8.99 5.38 39.26
N PRO A 103 -8.44 6.61 39.26
CA PRO A 103 -8.69 7.56 38.18
C PRO A 103 -8.22 7.06 36.81
N THR A 104 -7.06 6.40 36.74
CA THR A 104 -6.57 5.82 35.47
C THR A 104 -7.36 4.57 35.06
N ARG A 105 -7.89 3.82 36.03
CA ARG A 105 -8.82 2.70 35.78
C ARG A 105 -10.15 3.18 35.19
N GLU A 106 -10.68 4.29 35.68
CA GLU A 106 -11.88 4.93 35.14
C GLU A 106 -11.65 5.46 33.72
N LEU A 107 -10.50 6.07 33.44
CA LEU A 107 -10.12 6.47 32.09
C LEU A 107 -10.04 5.27 31.14
N LEU A 108 -9.43 4.17 31.56
CA LEU A 108 -9.41 2.92 30.81
C LEU A 108 -10.82 2.36 30.58
N ARG A 109 -11.68 2.39 31.61
CA ARG A 109 -13.08 1.97 31.51
C ARG A 109 -13.81 2.79 30.44
N ALA A 110 -13.67 4.11 30.47
CA ALA A 110 -14.30 5.01 29.51
C ALA A 110 -13.79 4.75 28.08
N ALA A 111 -12.48 4.58 27.90
CA ALA A 111 -11.86 4.31 26.60
C ALA A 111 -12.31 2.95 26.03
N TYR A 112 -12.37 1.91 26.86
CA TYR A 112 -12.88 0.59 26.46
C TYR A 112 -14.36 0.63 26.08
N LEU A 113 -15.20 1.35 26.84
CA LEU A 113 -16.62 1.49 26.52
C LEU A 113 -16.87 2.32 25.26
N ALA A 114 -15.95 3.21 24.88
CA ALA A 114 -16.02 3.96 23.63
C ALA A 114 -15.76 3.08 22.38
N VAL A 115 -15.09 1.93 22.54
CA VAL A 115 -14.94 0.95 21.44
C VAL A 115 -16.32 0.36 21.13
N PRO A 116 -16.74 0.28 19.86
CA PRO A 116 -18.01 -0.32 19.47
C PRO A 116 -18.17 -1.72 20.06
N ALA A 117 -19.35 -1.99 20.63
CA ALA A 117 -19.55 -3.17 21.48
C ALA A 117 -19.26 -4.50 20.75
N HIS A 118 -19.65 -4.59 19.48
CA HIS A 118 -19.38 -5.74 18.61
C HIS A 118 -17.90 -5.89 18.23
N LEU A 119 -17.08 -4.86 18.42
CA LEU A 119 -15.64 -4.88 18.13
C LEU A 119 -14.76 -5.07 19.36
N ARG A 120 -15.30 -4.90 20.58
CA ARG A 120 -14.52 -4.99 21.83
C ARG A 120 -13.76 -6.31 21.96
N VAL A 121 -14.38 -7.43 21.60
CA VAL A 121 -13.76 -8.77 21.63
C VAL A 121 -12.46 -8.85 20.82
N TYR A 122 -12.28 -7.97 19.83
CA TYR A 122 -11.09 -7.91 18.97
C TYR A 122 -10.09 -6.82 19.39
N VAL A 123 -10.41 -5.99 20.38
CA VAL A 123 -9.62 -4.78 20.70
C VAL A 123 -8.17 -5.10 21.07
N LEU A 124 -7.91 -6.25 21.70
CA LEU A 124 -6.57 -6.68 22.06
C LEU A 124 -5.84 -7.44 20.94
N GLY A 125 -6.54 -7.82 19.87
CA GLY A 125 -5.98 -8.64 18.79
C GLY A 125 -5.63 -10.09 19.18
N ASP A 126 -6.00 -10.53 20.38
CA ASP A 126 -5.75 -11.86 20.92
C ASP A 126 -7.01 -12.72 20.78
N MET A 127 -6.99 -13.77 19.96
CA MET A 127 -8.18 -14.60 19.73
C MET A 127 -8.40 -15.66 20.81
N ASP A 128 -7.39 -15.93 21.65
CA ASP A 128 -7.48 -16.90 22.73
C ASP A 128 -8.11 -16.26 23.97
N LEU A 129 -7.62 -15.07 24.35
CA LEU A 129 -8.09 -14.35 25.54
C LEU A 129 -9.06 -13.21 25.23
N GLN A 130 -9.08 -12.70 23.99
CA GLN A 130 -10.00 -11.65 23.54
C GLN A 130 -9.94 -10.41 24.44
N ASP A 131 -11.09 -9.85 24.84
CA ASP A 131 -11.19 -8.71 25.76
C ASP A 131 -11.23 -9.11 27.24
N ARG A 132 -11.07 -10.39 27.58
CA ARG A 132 -11.18 -10.86 28.98
C ARG A 132 -10.20 -10.19 29.93
N PRO A 133 -8.91 -9.97 29.61
CA PRO A 133 -7.99 -9.29 30.51
C PRO A 133 -8.48 -7.87 30.89
N LEU A 134 -9.05 -7.13 29.93
CA LEU A 134 -9.67 -5.83 30.21
C LEU A 134 -10.90 -5.96 31.09
N ARG A 135 -11.81 -6.89 30.78
CA ARG A 135 -13.04 -7.08 31.55
C ARG A 135 -12.77 -7.46 33.00
N ILE A 136 -11.79 -8.34 33.25
CA ILE A 136 -11.30 -8.67 34.59
C ILE A 136 -10.84 -7.39 35.30
N LEU A 137 -9.97 -6.63 34.66
CA LEU A 137 -9.33 -5.46 35.26
C LEU A 137 -10.33 -4.33 35.56
N LEU A 138 -11.34 -4.18 34.71
CA LEU A 138 -12.39 -3.16 34.84
C LEU A 138 -13.51 -3.55 35.81
N THR A 139 -13.59 -4.82 36.20
CA THR A 139 -14.53 -5.33 37.20
C THR A 139 -13.98 -5.10 38.60
N ASP A 140 -14.82 -4.67 39.54
CA ASP A 140 -14.42 -4.46 40.92
C ASP A 140 -14.14 -5.79 41.63
N ILE A 141 -13.12 -5.80 42.49
CA ILE A 141 -12.74 -7.00 43.23
C ILE A 141 -13.90 -7.41 44.14
N GLY A 142 -14.31 -8.67 44.04
CA GLY A 142 -15.48 -9.21 44.72
C GLY A 142 -16.76 -9.24 43.88
N GLU A 143 -16.76 -8.66 42.68
CA GLU A 143 -17.87 -8.75 41.73
C GLU A 143 -17.63 -9.81 40.65
N ALA A 144 -18.70 -10.38 40.11
CA ALA A 144 -18.62 -11.33 39.00
C ALA A 144 -18.28 -10.61 37.69
N VAL A 145 -17.20 -11.02 37.03
CA VAL A 145 -16.82 -10.50 35.70
C VAL A 145 -17.93 -10.84 34.71
N ASP A 146 -18.41 -9.84 33.97
CA ASP A 146 -19.53 -9.97 33.01
C ASP A 146 -20.88 -10.45 33.58
N GLY A 147 -20.99 -10.50 34.91
CA GLY A 147 -22.19 -10.95 35.64
C GLY A 147 -22.36 -12.47 35.75
N ASP A 148 -21.77 -13.25 34.84
CA ASP A 148 -21.83 -14.72 34.82
C ASP A 148 -20.45 -15.41 34.87
N GLY A 149 -19.38 -14.62 34.89
CA GLY A 149 -18.01 -15.09 35.01
C GLY A 149 -17.53 -15.28 36.45
N PRO A 150 -16.24 -15.58 36.64
CA PRO A 150 -15.62 -15.70 37.96
C PRO A 150 -15.68 -14.38 38.73
N VAL A 151 -15.67 -14.48 40.06
CA VAL A 151 -15.52 -13.31 40.92
C VAL A 151 -14.12 -12.74 40.75
N ALA A 152 -14.02 -11.46 40.38
CA ALA A 152 -12.74 -10.78 40.19
C ALA A 152 -11.96 -10.76 41.51
N THR A 153 -10.72 -11.24 41.47
CA THR A 153 -9.79 -11.24 42.61
C THR A 153 -8.59 -10.33 42.33
N ALA A 154 -7.87 -9.96 43.39
CA ALA A 154 -6.59 -9.24 43.26
C ALA A 154 -5.57 -10.04 42.41
N GLU A 155 -5.57 -11.37 42.50
CA GLU A 155 -4.71 -12.24 41.70
C GLU A 155 -5.09 -12.20 40.21
N MET A 156 -6.39 -12.19 39.88
CA MET A 156 -6.85 -12.05 38.50
C MET A 156 -6.50 -10.67 37.93
N HIS A 157 -6.62 -9.61 38.73
CA HIS A 157 -6.18 -8.26 38.36
C HIS A 157 -4.67 -8.23 38.08
N GLN A 158 -3.86 -8.85 38.94
CA GLN A 158 -2.42 -8.96 38.72
C GLN A 158 -2.10 -9.76 37.45
N GLY A 159 -2.79 -10.87 37.20
CA GLY A 159 -2.61 -11.67 35.98
C GLY A 159 -2.96 -10.88 34.70
N ALA A 160 -3.98 -10.01 34.75
CA ALA A 160 -4.30 -9.11 33.64
C ALA A 160 -3.20 -8.06 33.42
N LEU A 161 -2.62 -7.50 34.49
CA LEU A 161 -1.46 -6.60 34.39
C LEU A 161 -0.24 -7.30 33.79
N ASP A 162 0.07 -8.52 34.24
CA ASP A 162 1.19 -9.32 33.72
C ASP A 162 0.99 -9.68 32.24
N TYR A 163 -0.27 -9.91 31.83
CA TYR A 163 -0.64 -10.07 30.43
C TYR A 163 -0.25 -8.84 29.60
N PHE A 164 -0.67 -7.64 30.02
CA PHE A 164 -0.36 -6.41 29.28
C PHE A 164 1.14 -6.11 29.26
N ALA A 165 1.84 -6.34 30.38
CA ALA A 165 3.29 -6.15 30.45
C ALA A 165 4.03 -7.07 29.45
N ARG A 166 3.58 -8.33 29.30
CA ARG A 166 4.12 -9.27 28.31
C ARG A 166 3.84 -8.81 26.87
N VAL A 167 2.63 -8.33 26.58
CA VAL A 167 2.29 -7.80 25.26
C VAL A 167 3.14 -6.58 24.92
N SER A 168 3.23 -5.61 25.83
CA SER A 168 4.06 -4.40 25.69
C SER A 168 5.52 -4.75 25.43
N LYS A 169 6.08 -5.71 26.18
CA LYS A 169 7.44 -6.23 25.93
C LYS A 169 7.58 -6.88 24.56
N ALA A 170 6.62 -7.71 24.14
CA ALA A 170 6.68 -8.39 22.84
C ALA A 170 6.64 -7.39 21.67
N VAL A 171 5.83 -6.33 21.78
CA VAL A 171 5.77 -5.25 20.79
C VAL A 171 7.11 -4.53 20.72
N GLN A 172 7.71 -4.18 21.86
CA GLN A 172 9.03 -3.55 21.90
C GLN A 172 10.11 -4.45 21.28
N ASP A 173 10.18 -5.71 21.69
CA ASP A 173 11.15 -6.67 21.16
C ASP A 173 10.99 -6.84 19.63
N GLN A 174 9.76 -6.79 19.12
CA GLN A 174 9.48 -6.84 17.68
C GLN A 174 9.92 -5.56 16.96
N GLN A 175 9.66 -4.38 17.54
CA GLN A 175 10.12 -3.10 16.98
C GLN A 175 11.64 -3.03 16.92
N GLU A 176 12.34 -3.48 17.96
CA GLU A 176 13.80 -3.56 17.99
C GLU A 176 14.32 -4.51 16.89
N ARG A 177 13.70 -5.68 16.73
CA ARG A 177 14.05 -6.63 15.65
C ARG A 177 13.81 -6.04 14.27
N GLN A 178 12.70 -5.33 14.08
CA GLN A 178 12.37 -4.67 12.81
C GLN A 178 13.36 -3.55 12.51
N ALA A 179 13.70 -2.71 13.48
CA ALA A 179 14.70 -1.66 13.33
C ALA A 179 16.06 -2.20 12.87
N VAL A 180 16.47 -3.37 13.38
CA VAL A 180 17.70 -4.04 12.92
C VAL A 180 17.54 -4.64 11.52
N ARG A 181 16.40 -5.29 11.22
CA ARG A 181 16.18 -5.96 9.92
C ARG A 181 15.96 -4.99 8.77
N TYR A 182 15.39 -3.83 9.05
CA TYR A 182 15.00 -2.79 8.09
C TYR A 182 15.84 -1.53 8.28
N ALA A 183 17.09 -1.68 8.72
CA ALA A 183 17.99 -0.56 9.00
C ALA A 183 18.35 0.27 7.74
N ASP A 184 18.16 -0.30 6.55
CA ASP A 184 18.41 0.34 5.25
C ASP A 184 17.12 0.83 4.56
N ASP A 185 15.96 0.67 5.22
CA ASP A 185 14.70 1.19 4.66
C ASP A 185 14.74 2.73 4.64
N PRO A 186 14.17 3.39 3.60
CA PRO A 186 14.12 4.84 3.53
C PRO A 186 13.40 5.45 4.74
N ALA A 187 14.05 6.40 5.42
CA ALA A 187 13.48 7.10 6.58
C ALA A 187 12.41 8.14 6.20
N GLU A 188 12.50 8.69 4.98
CA GLU A 188 11.58 9.70 4.46
C GLU A 188 10.69 9.11 3.37
N ARG A 189 9.50 9.71 3.19
CA ARG A 189 8.64 9.37 2.06
C ARG A 189 9.35 9.80 0.77
N GLY A 190 9.61 8.85 -0.11
CA GLY A 190 10.29 9.12 -1.38
C GLY A 190 9.48 10.04 -2.30
N ARG A 191 10.14 10.54 -3.35
CA ARG A 191 9.49 11.41 -4.34
C ARG A 191 8.30 10.72 -5.03
N PRO A 192 7.24 11.48 -5.38
CA PRO A 192 6.11 10.93 -6.13
C PRO A 192 6.58 10.32 -7.45
N ALA A 193 5.87 9.27 -7.89
CA ALA A 193 6.19 8.60 -9.14
C ALA A 193 6.15 9.58 -10.32
N LEU A 194 7.16 9.48 -11.17
CA LEU A 194 7.28 10.23 -12.41
C LEU A 194 6.78 9.37 -13.56
N VAL A 195 5.90 9.94 -14.39
CA VAL A 195 5.35 9.22 -15.54
C VAL A 195 6.09 9.63 -16.81
N SER A 196 6.77 8.67 -17.44
CA SER A 196 7.39 8.84 -18.76
C SER A 196 6.41 8.39 -19.84
N HIS A 197 5.77 9.36 -20.50
CA HIS A 197 4.77 9.09 -21.53
C HIS A 197 5.42 8.74 -22.87
N ALA A 198 4.87 7.76 -23.58
CA ALA A 198 5.10 7.65 -25.01
C ALA A 198 4.44 8.84 -25.71
N THR A 199 5.15 9.46 -26.65
CA THR A 199 4.63 10.56 -27.45
C THR A 199 5.22 10.46 -28.84
N VAL A 200 4.38 10.67 -29.86
CA VAL A 200 4.81 10.69 -31.25
C VAL A 200 5.06 12.15 -31.62
N TYR A 201 6.17 12.38 -32.33
CA TYR A 201 6.57 13.71 -32.80
C TYR A 201 6.64 13.74 -34.33
N PRO A 202 5.52 13.97 -35.03
CA PRO A 202 5.50 13.97 -36.49
C PRO A 202 6.40 15.04 -37.11
N GLN A 203 6.68 16.13 -36.38
CA GLN A 203 7.52 17.25 -36.81
C GLN A 203 8.94 17.20 -36.21
N GLY A 204 9.33 16.07 -35.62
CA GLY A 204 10.60 15.93 -34.92
C GLY A 204 10.53 16.31 -33.43
N TRP A 205 11.56 15.92 -32.69
CA TRP A 205 11.63 16.09 -31.24
C TRP A 205 11.64 17.58 -30.85
N PRO A 206 11.06 17.94 -29.69
CA PRO A 206 11.09 19.30 -29.19
C PRO A 206 12.53 19.72 -28.81
N ASP A 207 12.81 21.02 -28.93
CA ASP A 207 14.13 21.59 -28.57
C ASP A 207 14.48 21.32 -27.10
N GLU A 208 13.50 21.43 -26.20
CA GLU A 208 13.61 21.05 -24.79
C GLU A 208 12.93 19.71 -24.53
N ALA A 209 13.64 18.62 -24.82
CA ALA A 209 13.08 17.27 -24.70
C ALA A 209 12.82 16.82 -23.24
N GLY A 210 13.51 17.37 -22.24
CA GLY A 210 13.28 17.03 -20.84
C GLY A 210 13.20 15.52 -20.59
N LEU A 211 12.12 15.05 -19.95
CA LEU A 211 11.91 13.62 -19.64
C LEU A 211 11.79 12.70 -20.86
N PHE A 212 11.55 13.24 -22.05
CA PHE A 212 11.53 12.45 -23.29
C PHE A 212 12.93 11.91 -23.64
N MET A 213 13.98 12.53 -23.12
CA MET A 213 15.35 12.02 -23.21
C MET A 213 15.51 10.65 -22.56
N LEU A 214 14.61 10.24 -21.67
CA LEU A 214 14.63 8.91 -21.02
C LEU A 214 14.09 7.79 -21.93
N ARG A 215 13.41 8.14 -23.03
CA ARG A 215 12.81 7.17 -23.95
C ARG A 215 13.89 6.41 -24.72
N ASN A 216 13.65 5.12 -25.00
CA ASN A 216 14.60 4.25 -25.71
C ASN A 216 14.70 4.58 -27.21
N ASP A 217 13.66 5.16 -27.79
CA ASP A 217 13.62 5.64 -29.17
C ASP A 217 14.17 7.06 -29.36
N TYR A 218 14.45 7.79 -28.26
CA TYR A 218 15.10 9.10 -28.33
C TYR A 218 16.43 9.01 -29.09
N PRO A 219 16.69 9.89 -30.08
CA PRO A 219 17.81 9.80 -31.01
C PRO A 219 19.12 10.25 -30.35
N ALA A 220 19.68 9.37 -29.53
CA ALA A 220 21.00 9.51 -28.92
C ALA A 220 21.86 8.35 -29.44
N PRO A 221 22.83 8.60 -30.35
CA PRO A 221 23.68 7.55 -30.90
C PRO A 221 24.44 6.79 -29.81
N VAL A 222 24.43 5.46 -29.84
CA VAL A 222 25.06 4.61 -28.83
C VAL A 222 26.03 3.65 -29.48
N GLU A 223 27.29 3.66 -29.03
CA GLU A 223 28.26 2.62 -29.32
C GLU A 223 28.08 1.47 -28.32
N PHE A 224 27.75 0.27 -28.81
CA PHE A 224 27.54 -0.90 -27.94
C PHE A 224 27.81 -2.21 -28.69
N ALA A 225 28.43 -3.18 -28.02
CA ALA A 225 28.77 -4.49 -28.59
C ALA A 225 29.55 -4.44 -29.93
N GLY A 226 30.32 -3.36 -30.16
CA GLY A 226 31.15 -3.18 -31.35
C GLY A 226 30.46 -2.52 -32.55
N ASP A 227 29.20 -2.10 -32.41
CA ASP A 227 28.41 -1.40 -33.43
C ASP A 227 27.89 -0.06 -32.89
N SER A 228 27.56 0.84 -33.83
CA SER A 228 26.91 2.12 -33.57
C SER A 228 25.41 2.05 -33.90
N TYR A 229 24.56 2.54 -33.01
CA TYR A 229 23.10 2.53 -33.17
C TYR A 229 22.54 3.94 -33.00
N ALA A 230 21.60 4.35 -33.86
CA ALA A 230 21.00 5.68 -33.79
C ALA A 230 20.20 5.95 -32.49
N SER A 231 19.72 4.89 -31.83
CA SER A 231 19.14 4.94 -30.49
C SER A 231 19.20 3.57 -29.80
N VAL A 232 18.84 3.52 -28.52
CA VAL A 232 18.72 2.27 -27.75
C VAL A 232 17.73 1.30 -28.42
N GLN A 233 16.64 1.82 -29.00
CA GLN A 233 15.65 1.00 -29.72
C GLN A 233 16.25 0.30 -30.95
N HIS A 234 17.10 0.98 -31.71
CA HIS A 234 17.81 0.37 -32.84
C HIS A 234 18.73 -0.75 -32.37
N GLY A 235 19.55 -0.48 -31.35
CA GLY A 235 20.47 -1.47 -30.78
C GLY A 235 19.76 -2.70 -30.23
N TYR A 236 18.68 -2.51 -29.47
CA TYR A 236 17.93 -3.61 -28.88
C TYR A 236 17.34 -4.53 -29.94
N TRP A 237 16.66 -3.97 -30.95
CA TRP A 237 16.03 -4.78 -31.98
C TRP A 237 17.05 -5.42 -32.92
N ALA A 238 18.13 -4.71 -33.28
CA ALA A 238 19.20 -5.27 -34.08
C ALA A 238 19.88 -6.45 -33.36
N LEU A 239 20.25 -6.30 -32.09
CA LEU A 239 20.89 -7.38 -31.32
C LEU A 239 19.99 -8.59 -31.07
N SER A 240 18.67 -8.41 -31.19
CA SER A 240 17.67 -9.49 -31.06
C SER A 240 17.61 -10.42 -32.27
N ALA A 241 18.01 -9.94 -33.46
CA ALA A 241 17.85 -10.68 -34.70
C ALA A 241 18.94 -11.75 -34.88
N ALA A 242 18.52 -12.93 -35.34
CA ALA A 242 19.38 -14.09 -35.55
C ALA A 242 20.28 -13.92 -36.79
N ASP A 243 19.75 -13.34 -37.86
CA ASP A 243 20.44 -13.19 -39.14
C ASP A 243 21.19 -11.86 -39.26
N ALA A 244 22.42 -11.89 -39.77
CA ALA A 244 23.26 -10.69 -39.91
C ALA A 244 22.65 -9.64 -40.83
N SER A 245 21.95 -10.07 -41.89
CA SER A 245 21.25 -9.16 -42.81
C SER A 245 20.15 -8.38 -42.09
N ASP A 246 19.38 -9.05 -41.22
CA ASP A 246 18.32 -8.42 -40.44
C ASP A 246 18.91 -7.44 -39.44
N ARG A 247 20.01 -7.82 -38.76
CA ARG A 247 20.72 -6.93 -37.84
C ARG A 247 21.11 -5.61 -38.50
N SER A 248 21.75 -5.67 -39.67
CA SER A 248 22.14 -4.46 -40.41
C SER A 248 20.93 -3.64 -40.84
N ARG A 249 19.89 -4.27 -41.39
CA ARG A 249 18.67 -3.57 -41.81
C ARG A 249 17.96 -2.86 -40.65
N ILE A 250 17.91 -3.47 -39.48
CA ILE A 250 17.31 -2.88 -38.28
C ILE A 250 18.18 -1.75 -37.72
N ARG A 251 19.51 -1.94 -37.67
CA ARG A 251 20.47 -0.92 -37.23
C ARG A 251 20.37 0.33 -38.09
N ASP A 252 20.26 0.15 -39.40
CA ASP A 252 20.30 1.22 -40.40
C ASP A 252 18.90 1.80 -40.72
N ALA A 253 17.87 1.44 -39.94
CA ALA A 253 16.51 1.95 -40.07
C ALA A 253 16.44 3.48 -39.86
N ALA A 254 15.50 4.16 -40.52
CA ALA A 254 15.41 5.61 -40.49
C ALA A 254 14.81 6.15 -39.18
N SER A 255 14.13 5.31 -38.40
CA SER A 255 13.51 5.69 -37.13
C SER A 255 13.43 4.53 -36.14
N GLY A 256 13.29 4.86 -34.85
CA GLY A 256 13.07 3.85 -33.82
C GLY A 256 11.81 3.01 -34.04
N SER A 257 10.75 3.60 -34.59
CA SER A 257 9.52 2.89 -34.96
C SER A 257 9.80 1.85 -36.05
N GLU A 258 10.50 2.24 -37.11
CA GLU A 258 10.88 1.32 -38.19
C GLU A 258 11.80 0.20 -37.69
N ALA A 259 12.78 0.52 -36.84
CA ALA A 259 13.65 -0.48 -36.21
C ALA A 259 12.85 -1.51 -35.39
N HIS A 260 11.84 -1.06 -34.65
CA HIS A 260 10.94 -1.94 -33.91
C HIS A 260 10.14 -2.83 -34.85
N GLU A 261 9.50 -2.27 -35.87
CA GLU A 261 8.71 -3.04 -36.82
C GLU A 261 9.55 -4.10 -37.55
N LEU A 262 10.74 -3.73 -38.02
CA LEU A 262 11.67 -4.66 -38.67
C LEU A 262 12.13 -5.76 -37.70
N GLY A 263 12.53 -5.39 -36.48
CA GLY A 263 12.97 -6.34 -35.45
C GLY A 263 11.85 -7.25 -34.94
N GLY A 264 10.61 -6.77 -34.93
CA GLY A 264 9.42 -7.55 -34.59
C GLY A 264 9.09 -8.63 -35.62
N ARG A 265 9.47 -8.41 -36.90
CA ARG A 265 9.27 -9.36 -38.01
C ARG A 265 10.48 -10.28 -38.23
N ALA A 266 11.66 -9.88 -37.80
CA ALA A 266 12.89 -10.64 -37.97
C ALA A 266 12.88 -11.95 -37.16
N ALA A 267 13.59 -12.95 -37.66
CA ALA A 267 13.84 -14.17 -36.89
C ALA A 267 14.67 -13.82 -35.67
N ARG A 268 14.17 -14.15 -34.48
CA ARG A 268 14.82 -13.80 -33.21
C ARG A 268 15.82 -14.88 -32.80
N ARG A 269 16.92 -14.47 -32.16
CA ARG A 269 17.87 -15.40 -31.54
C ARG A 269 17.16 -16.29 -30.50
N SER A 270 17.58 -17.54 -30.41
CA SER A 270 17.01 -18.52 -29.48
C SER A 270 17.22 -18.18 -28.01
N ASP A 271 18.34 -17.54 -27.67
CA ASP A 271 18.71 -17.12 -26.31
C ASP A 271 18.12 -15.76 -25.89
N TRP A 272 17.40 -15.08 -26.78
CA TRP A 272 16.94 -13.70 -26.53
C TRP A 272 16.09 -13.53 -25.27
N PRO A 273 15.14 -14.41 -24.94
CA PRO A 273 14.32 -14.24 -23.73
C PRO A 273 15.15 -14.13 -22.45
N ASP A 274 16.31 -14.80 -22.40
CA ASP A 274 17.21 -14.88 -21.26
C ASP A 274 18.12 -13.66 -21.17
N VAL A 275 18.54 -13.10 -22.33
CA VAL A 275 19.53 -12.01 -22.37
C VAL A 275 18.94 -10.62 -22.59
N ARG A 276 17.69 -10.50 -23.04
CA ARG A 276 17.08 -9.20 -23.44
C ARG A 276 17.14 -8.10 -22.38
N LEU A 277 17.00 -8.45 -21.10
CA LEU A 277 17.08 -7.48 -20.00
C LEU A 277 18.51 -6.96 -19.83
N ALA A 278 19.50 -7.85 -19.90
CA ALA A 278 20.91 -7.48 -19.80
C ALA A 278 21.35 -6.63 -21.00
N VAL A 279 20.89 -6.96 -22.22
CA VAL A 279 21.16 -6.17 -23.42
C VAL A 279 20.55 -4.77 -23.31
N MET A 280 19.28 -4.68 -22.91
CA MET A 280 18.63 -3.38 -22.69
C MET A 280 19.35 -2.55 -21.63
N ALA A 281 19.69 -3.15 -20.49
CA ALA A 281 20.45 -2.48 -19.44
C ALA A 281 21.81 -1.98 -19.93
N GLY A 282 22.52 -2.79 -20.72
CA GLY A 282 23.80 -2.41 -21.33
C GLY A 282 23.69 -1.21 -22.27
N LEU A 283 22.67 -1.19 -23.13
CA LEU A 283 22.40 -0.08 -24.03
C LEU A 283 22.03 1.21 -23.29
N LEU A 284 21.22 1.12 -22.23
CA LEU A 284 20.87 2.28 -21.39
C LEU A 284 22.11 2.83 -20.69
N ARG A 285 22.94 1.98 -20.08
CA ARG A 285 24.22 2.39 -19.49
C ARG A 285 25.10 3.10 -20.52
N ALA A 286 25.23 2.53 -21.72
CA ALA A 286 26.01 3.12 -22.80
C ALA A 286 25.47 4.49 -23.20
N LYS A 287 24.14 4.62 -23.39
CA LYS A 287 23.47 5.90 -23.66
C LYS A 287 23.82 6.96 -22.60
N PHE A 288 23.54 6.70 -21.33
CA PHE A 288 23.73 7.73 -20.30
C PHE A 288 25.21 7.97 -19.95
N THR A 289 26.10 7.00 -20.18
CA THR A 289 27.55 7.23 -20.03
C THR A 289 28.12 8.07 -21.17
N GLN A 290 27.64 7.86 -22.41
CA GLN A 290 28.13 8.55 -23.60
C GLN A 290 27.52 9.95 -23.77
N HIS A 291 26.39 10.23 -23.12
CA HIS A 291 25.65 11.50 -23.21
C HIS A 291 25.43 12.12 -21.82
N PRO A 292 26.40 12.90 -21.29
CA PRO A 292 26.33 13.47 -19.94
C PRO A 292 25.11 14.35 -19.66
N GLU A 293 24.61 15.06 -20.67
CA GLU A 293 23.41 15.90 -20.59
C GLU A 293 22.14 15.06 -20.36
N LEU A 294 22.05 13.89 -21.00
CA LEU A 294 20.97 12.93 -20.78
C LEU A 294 21.08 12.31 -19.38
N ALA A 295 22.31 12.04 -18.90
CA ALA A 295 22.53 11.53 -17.55
C ALA A 295 22.06 12.51 -16.48
N GLN A 296 22.27 13.82 -16.67
CA GLN A 296 21.77 14.84 -15.75
C GLN A 296 20.24 14.82 -15.64
N VAL A 297 19.52 14.63 -16.76
CA VAL A 297 18.06 14.48 -16.73
C VAL A 297 17.64 13.24 -15.96
N LEU A 298 18.32 12.11 -16.14
CA LEU A 298 18.03 10.88 -15.41
C LEU A 298 18.31 11.05 -13.90
N LEU A 299 19.44 11.65 -13.52
CA LEU A 299 19.80 11.92 -12.12
C LEU A 299 18.83 12.90 -11.45
N ALA A 300 18.33 13.90 -12.18
CA ALA A 300 17.36 14.87 -11.67
C ALA A 300 16.03 14.24 -11.21
N THR A 301 15.72 13.02 -11.67
CA THR A 301 14.55 12.26 -11.20
C THR A 301 14.64 11.85 -9.72
N GLY A 302 15.83 11.91 -9.10
CA GLY A 302 16.04 11.64 -7.68
C GLY A 302 15.79 10.18 -7.33
N ASP A 303 14.98 9.91 -6.30
CA ASP A 303 14.55 8.58 -5.87
C ASP A 303 13.16 8.20 -6.43
N ALA A 304 12.56 9.06 -7.27
CA ALA A 304 11.23 8.81 -7.81
C ALA A 304 11.16 7.50 -8.61
N ARG A 305 10.09 6.72 -8.41
CA ARG A 305 9.73 5.61 -9.30
C ARG A 305 9.43 6.16 -10.69
N ILE A 306 10.00 5.57 -11.73
CA ILE A 306 9.76 5.93 -13.13
C ILE A 306 8.69 4.97 -13.68
N SER A 307 7.46 5.45 -13.82
CA SER A 307 6.39 4.75 -14.53
C SER A 307 6.55 4.96 -16.04
N TYR A 308 7.09 3.96 -16.75
CA TYR A 308 7.29 4.04 -18.19
C TYR A 308 6.03 3.61 -18.91
N THR A 309 5.31 4.54 -19.55
CA THR A 309 4.01 4.26 -20.18
C THR A 309 4.08 4.34 -21.70
N GLY A 310 3.05 3.87 -22.39
CA GLY A 310 2.93 3.90 -23.86
C GLY A 310 1.87 2.94 -24.35
N PHE A 311 1.60 2.88 -25.65
CA PHE A 311 0.59 1.96 -26.22
C PHE A 311 1.20 0.82 -27.04
N GLU A 312 2.34 1.08 -27.68
CA GLU A 312 3.00 0.16 -28.62
C GLU A 312 3.89 -0.87 -27.91
N ASP A 313 4.48 -0.50 -26.77
CA ASP A 313 5.33 -1.39 -26.00
C ASP A 313 4.53 -2.53 -25.37
N SER A 314 5.11 -3.73 -25.32
CA SER A 314 4.55 -4.85 -24.57
C SER A 314 4.42 -4.50 -23.08
N PRO A 315 3.38 -4.98 -22.36
CA PRO A 315 3.30 -4.89 -20.89
C PRO A 315 4.52 -5.43 -20.14
N PHE A 316 5.37 -6.22 -20.80
CA PHE A 316 6.69 -6.57 -20.24
C PHE A 316 7.58 -5.34 -20.00
N TRP A 317 7.63 -4.39 -20.94
CA TRP A 317 8.53 -3.23 -20.87
C TRP A 317 7.91 -2.03 -20.17
N ARG A 318 6.61 -1.81 -20.34
CA ARG A 318 5.89 -0.65 -19.80
C ARG A 318 5.07 -0.95 -18.54
N ASP A 319 4.75 0.11 -17.84
CA ASP A 319 3.69 0.17 -16.84
C ASP A 319 2.33 0.22 -17.56
N VAL A 320 1.33 -0.44 -16.97
CA VAL A 320 -0.06 -0.44 -17.45
C VAL A 320 -0.99 -0.36 -16.24
N PRO A 321 -2.21 0.18 -16.40
CA PRO A 321 -3.21 0.12 -15.33
C PRO A 321 -3.40 -1.32 -14.82
N ASP A 322 -3.75 -1.46 -13.55
CA ASP A 322 -4.02 -2.74 -12.85
C ASP A 322 -2.78 -3.60 -12.53
N ASP A 323 -1.58 -3.01 -12.42
CA ASP A 323 -0.32 -3.70 -12.04
C ASP A 323 0.09 -4.89 -12.92
N ARG A 324 -0.53 -5.05 -14.10
CA ARG A 324 -0.20 -6.13 -15.06
C ARG A 324 1.09 -5.86 -15.83
N GLY A 325 1.57 -4.62 -15.80
CA GLY A 325 2.76 -4.16 -16.49
C GLY A 325 3.97 -4.43 -15.61
N ARG A 326 5.02 -5.05 -16.16
CA ARG A 326 6.24 -5.31 -15.38
C ARG A 326 7.11 -4.06 -15.24
N ASN A 327 6.88 -3.04 -16.09
CA ASN A 327 7.62 -1.78 -16.10
C ASN A 327 9.14 -1.98 -16.09
N TRP A 328 9.65 -2.97 -16.83
CA TRP A 328 11.10 -3.26 -16.86
C TRP A 328 11.91 -2.04 -17.33
N MET A 329 11.34 -1.19 -18.18
CA MET A 329 12.04 0.01 -18.63
C MET A 329 12.24 1.02 -17.51
N GLY A 330 11.19 1.34 -16.75
CA GLY A 330 11.30 2.20 -15.56
C GLY A 330 12.32 1.67 -14.56
N ARG A 331 12.26 0.37 -14.25
CA ARG A 331 13.20 -0.30 -13.33
C ARG A 331 14.65 -0.24 -13.81
N LEU A 332 14.89 -0.44 -15.11
CA LEU A 332 16.24 -0.38 -15.66
C LEU A 332 16.78 1.06 -15.70
N LEU A 333 15.93 2.07 -15.93
CA LEU A 333 16.29 3.48 -15.80
C LEU A 333 16.65 3.82 -14.35
N GLU A 334 15.87 3.37 -13.36
CA GLU A 334 16.16 3.54 -11.93
C GLU A 334 17.49 2.87 -11.52
N LEU A 335 17.76 1.66 -12.01
CA LEU A 335 19.05 0.98 -11.80
C LEU A 335 20.20 1.77 -12.42
N THR A 336 20.05 2.19 -13.68
CA THR A 336 21.09 2.96 -14.39
C THR A 336 21.37 4.29 -13.68
N ARG A 337 20.34 4.96 -13.17
CA ARG A 337 20.45 6.17 -12.34
C ARG A 337 21.29 5.92 -11.09
N SER A 338 20.99 4.84 -10.36
CA SER A 338 21.73 4.45 -9.15
C SER A 338 23.20 4.14 -9.46
N GLU A 339 23.48 3.41 -10.53
CA GLU A 339 24.84 3.11 -10.98
C GLU A 339 25.63 4.38 -11.34
N LEU A 340 25.03 5.33 -12.06
CA LEU A 340 25.66 6.60 -12.41
C LEU A 340 25.99 7.43 -11.17
N LEU A 341 25.04 7.52 -10.22
CA LEU A 341 25.26 8.24 -8.97
C LEU A 341 26.37 7.60 -8.13
N ALA A 342 26.38 6.28 -8.01
CA ALA A 342 27.43 5.55 -7.31
C ALA A 342 28.80 5.77 -7.96
N GLN A 343 28.90 5.76 -9.28
CA GLN A 343 30.15 6.07 -9.99
C GLN A 343 30.62 7.50 -9.70
N GLN A 344 29.72 8.49 -9.69
CA GLN A 344 30.09 9.88 -9.37
C GLN A 344 30.60 10.03 -7.93
N LEU A 345 29.97 9.33 -6.97
CA LEU A 345 30.29 9.45 -5.54
C LEU A 345 31.49 8.60 -5.10
N LEU A 346 31.76 7.47 -5.74
CA LEU A 346 32.86 6.56 -5.37
C LEU A 346 34.17 6.84 -6.12
N LEU A 347 34.12 7.62 -7.20
CA LEU A 347 35.30 8.07 -7.95
C LEU A 347 35.80 9.46 -7.51
N THR A 348 35.05 10.16 -6.65
CA THR A 348 35.49 11.36 -5.93
C THR A 348 36.04 10.99 -4.56
#